data_AF-A0A0N8R3F7-F1
#
_entry.id   AF-A0A0N8R3F7-F1
#
_cell.length_a   1.000
_cell.length_b   1.000
_cell.length_c   1.000
_cell.angle_alpha   90.00
_cell.angle_beta   90.00
_cell.angle_gamma   90.00
#
_symmetry.space_group_name_H-M   'P 1'
#
loop_
_entity.id
_entity.type
_entity.pdbx_description
1 polymer ?
#
loop_
_entity_poly.entity_id
_entity_poly.type
_entity_poly.pdbx_seq_one_letter_code
_entity_poly.pdbx_strand_id
1 'polypeptide(L)'
;MTYKVAFSFADGKTLFCNVQNNELLLDAALRSGITLPMDCREGVCATCQGRCESGQYTQDYVDDEALSASDLAQRKVLSCQTRVKSDAAFYFDFASSLCDNTCPSALQGKVSQVELVSQGTAIVQVTLDEQNSGLDYLPGQYARLQIPGTDLRRSYSFANAPGSNSLEFLIRLLPDGAMSNYVRDRCQVGDVIQFEAPLGTFYLRHVDRPLTLVAGGTGLSAFLGMLDQIAAKGGCGQPVHLYYGVRTAQDLCQLARIEAYSQQIPGFRFVPVVSEEQADWSGRRGYIVDHLDAAALAEVPTDIYVCGPPPMVESIKDWLHGHSLDASRLYFEKFADSSV
;
A
#
# COMPACT_ATOMS: atom_id res chain seq x y z
N MET A 1 -37.34 1.97 -1.81
CA MET A 1 -36.93 0.55 -1.86
C MET A 1 -35.65 0.42 -1.04
N THR A 2 -35.45 -0.72 -0.40
CA THR A 2 -34.25 -1.04 0.39
C THR A 2 -33.75 -2.40 -0.07
N TYR A 3 -32.43 -2.53 -0.20
CA TYR A 3 -31.78 -3.77 -0.63
C TYR A 3 -30.95 -4.34 0.52
N LYS A 4 -30.99 -5.66 0.68
CA LYS A 4 -30.16 -6.37 1.65
C LYS A 4 -28.79 -6.66 1.02
N VAL A 5 -27.73 -6.22 1.68
CA VAL A 5 -26.36 -6.42 1.20
C VAL A 5 -25.54 -7.20 2.20
N ALA A 6 -24.78 -8.18 1.71
CA ALA A 6 -23.80 -8.94 2.45
C ALA A 6 -22.38 -8.46 2.14
N PHE A 7 -21.56 -8.30 3.17
CA PHE A 7 -20.13 -7.99 3.08
C PHE A 7 -19.34 -9.16 3.66
N SER A 8 -18.65 -9.90 2.82
CA SER A 8 -17.75 -10.99 3.22
C SER A 8 -16.31 -10.52 3.23
N PHE A 9 -15.54 -10.95 4.23
CA PHE A 9 -14.17 -10.52 4.47
C PHE A 9 -13.19 -11.69 4.38
N ALA A 10 -11.89 -11.39 4.27
CA ALA A 10 -10.84 -12.40 4.12
C ALA A 10 -10.70 -13.33 5.35
N ASP A 11 -11.16 -12.90 6.53
CA ASP A 11 -11.21 -13.71 7.75
C ASP A 11 -12.47 -14.61 7.83
N GLY A 12 -13.24 -14.70 6.75
CA GLY A 12 -14.41 -15.57 6.62
C GLY A 12 -15.68 -15.05 7.30
N LYS A 13 -15.62 -13.87 7.93
CA LYS A 13 -16.81 -13.24 8.52
C LYS A 13 -17.67 -12.58 7.45
N THR A 14 -18.98 -12.55 7.70
CA THR A 14 -19.95 -11.83 6.88
C THR A 14 -20.77 -10.88 7.73
N LEU A 15 -20.83 -9.62 7.33
CA LEU A 15 -21.70 -8.60 7.92
C LEU A 15 -22.83 -8.27 6.94
N PHE A 16 -23.96 -7.79 7.46
CA PHE A 16 -25.12 -7.44 6.65
C PHE A 16 -25.56 -6.01 6.94
N CYS A 17 -25.98 -5.30 5.90
CA CYS A 17 -26.64 -4.01 6.05
C CYS A 17 -27.81 -3.86 5.07
N ASN A 18 -28.67 -2.89 5.35
CA ASN A 18 -29.72 -2.45 4.42
C ASN A 18 -29.23 -1.19 3.70
N VAL A 19 -29.24 -1.22 2.37
CA VAL A 19 -28.89 -0.07 1.52
C VAL A 19 -30.17 0.57 1.00
N GLN A 20 -30.32 1.88 1.22
CA GLN A 20 -31.45 2.64 0.72
C GLN A 20 -31.33 2.85 -0.79
N ASN A 21 -32.47 3.06 -1.47
CA ASN A 21 -32.45 3.35 -2.89
C ASN A 21 -31.58 4.58 -3.19
N ASN A 22 -30.67 4.44 -4.14
CA ASN A 22 -29.71 5.48 -4.53
C ASN A 22 -28.74 5.92 -3.42
N GLU A 23 -28.49 5.10 -2.40
CA GLU A 23 -27.43 5.32 -1.41
C GLU A 23 -26.10 4.71 -1.90
N LEU A 24 -24.97 5.34 -1.54
CA LEU A 24 -23.65 4.75 -1.78
C LEU A 24 -23.43 3.57 -0.85
N LEU A 25 -22.80 2.52 -1.36
CA LEU A 25 -22.51 1.29 -0.63
C LEU A 25 -21.68 1.58 0.63
N LEU A 26 -20.67 2.45 0.53
CA LEU A 26 -19.85 2.89 1.65
C LEU A 26 -20.67 3.63 2.72
N ASP A 27 -21.54 4.56 2.32
CA ASP A 27 -22.34 5.33 3.28
C ASP A 27 -23.36 4.43 4.00
N ALA A 28 -23.94 3.46 3.29
CA ALA A 28 -24.83 2.47 3.89
C ALA A 28 -24.11 1.58 4.91
N ALA A 29 -22.87 1.16 4.60
CA ALA A 29 -22.02 0.40 5.51
C ALA A 29 -21.73 1.20 6.78
N LEU A 30 -21.27 2.45 6.64
CA LEU A 30 -20.95 3.33 7.76
C LEU A 30 -22.16 3.65 8.63
N ARG A 31 -23.32 3.96 8.01
CA ARG A 31 -24.58 4.16 8.72
C ARG A 31 -25.00 2.94 9.54
N SER A 32 -24.57 1.75 9.13
CA SER A 32 -24.86 0.49 9.81
C SER A 32 -23.76 0.07 10.80
N GLY A 33 -22.77 0.95 11.07
CA GLY A 33 -21.67 0.69 11.98
C GLY A 33 -20.55 -0.19 11.39
N ILE A 34 -20.48 -0.33 10.07
CA ILE A 34 -19.43 -1.07 9.36
C ILE A 34 -18.48 -0.06 8.74
N THR A 35 -17.30 0.10 9.34
CA THR A 35 -16.32 1.11 8.91
C THR A 35 -15.41 0.55 7.83
N LEU A 36 -15.95 0.36 6.62
CA LEU A 36 -15.13 -0.12 5.50
C LEU A 36 -13.93 0.82 5.28
N PRO A 37 -12.70 0.29 5.13
CA PRO A 37 -11.53 1.09 4.81
C PRO A 37 -11.75 2.02 3.61
N MET A 38 -11.41 3.30 3.79
CA MET A 38 -11.61 4.36 2.81
C MET A 38 -10.59 5.47 3.01
N ASP A 39 -10.29 6.20 1.93
CA ASP A 39 -9.34 7.32 1.93
C ASP A 39 -9.91 8.56 1.22
N CYS A 40 -9.93 8.59 -0.13
CA CYS A 40 -10.36 9.78 -0.89
C CYS A 40 -11.88 9.99 -1.02
N ARG A 41 -12.70 8.94 -1.00
CA ARG A 41 -14.14 8.93 -1.39
C ARG A 41 -14.46 9.40 -2.82
N GLU A 42 -13.45 9.69 -3.64
CA GLU A 42 -13.61 10.26 -4.98
C GLU A 42 -13.38 9.25 -6.11
N GLY A 43 -13.17 7.96 -5.78
CA GLY A 43 -12.98 6.93 -6.81
C GLY A 43 -11.55 6.83 -7.38
N VAL A 44 -10.56 7.42 -6.69
CA VAL A 44 -9.16 7.50 -7.16
C VAL A 44 -8.21 6.58 -6.39
N CYS A 45 -8.30 6.54 -5.05
CA CYS A 45 -7.29 5.85 -4.21
C CYS A 45 -7.34 4.31 -4.19
N ALA A 46 -8.42 3.70 -4.68
CA ALA A 46 -8.72 2.26 -4.56
C ALA A 46 -8.74 1.62 -3.14
N THR A 47 -8.50 2.35 -2.03
CA THR A 47 -8.51 1.77 -0.66
C THR A 47 -9.82 1.03 -0.32
N CYS A 48 -10.95 1.52 -0.84
CA CYS A 48 -12.28 0.97 -0.60
C CYS A 48 -12.70 -0.12 -1.61
N GLN A 49 -11.72 -0.70 -2.33
CA GLN A 49 -11.92 -1.71 -3.36
C GLN A 49 -12.46 -3.02 -2.77
N GLY A 50 -13.47 -3.56 -3.43
CA GLY A 50 -13.98 -4.92 -3.22
C GLY A 50 -14.36 -5.58 -4.54
N ARG A 51 -15.04 -6.72 -4.47
CA ARG A 51 -15.59 -7.44 -5.64
C ARG A 51 -17.05 -7.76 -5.41
N CYS A 52 -17.88 -7.54 -6.43
CA CYS A 52 -19.29 -7.91 -6.38
C CYS A 52 -19.46 -9.39 -6.77
N GLU A 53 -19.77 -10.26 -5.81
CA GLU A 53 -20.02 -11.69 -6.02
C GLU A 53 -21.39 -11.94 -6.67
N SER A 54 -22.40 -11.16 -6.29
CA SER A 54 -23.77 -11.29 -6.81
C SER A 54 -24.55 -9.99 -6.70
N GLY A 55 -25.59 -9.86 -7.52
CA GLY A 55 -26.44 -8.68 -7.57
C GLY A 55 -26.07 -7.69 -8.69
N GLN A 56 -26.92 -6.68 -8.82
CA GLN A 56 -26.80 -5.60 -9.80
C GLN A 56 -26.37 -4.31 -9.12
N TYR A 57 -25.48 -3.56 -9.76
CA TYR A 57 -24.94 -2.30 -9.25
C TYR A 57 -24.59 -1.34 -10.39
N THR A 58 -24.39 -0.07 -10.03
CA THR A 58 -23.77 0.96 -10.87
C THR A 58 -22.61 1.58 -10.10
N GLN A 59 -21.62 2.11 -10.81
CA GLN A 59 -20.57 2.94 -10.22
C GLN A 59 -20.64 4.34 -10.82
N ASP A 60 -20.58 5.36 -9.96
CA ASP A 60 -20.74 6.77 -10.37
C ASP A 60 -19.51 7.26 -11.14
N TYR A 61 -18.33 7.22 -10.51
CA TYR A 61 -17.05 7.50 -11.15
C TYR A 61 -15.98 6.53 -10.63
N VAL A 62 -15.09 6.10 -11.52
CA VAL A 62 -13.95 5.25 -11.18
C VAL A 62 -12.81 5.73 -12.05
N ASP A 63 -11.73 6.15 -11.43
CA ASP A 63 -10.52 6.51 -12.17
C ASP A 63 -9.85 5.25 -12.74
N ASP A 64 -9.30 5.35 -13.95
CA ASP A 64 -8.64 4.23 -14.62
C ASP A 64 -7.37 3.79 -13.87
N GLU A 65 -6.73 4.68 -13.12
CA GLU A 65 -5.64 4.34 -12.20
C GLU A 65 -6.15 3.67 -10.93
N ALA A 66 -7.42 3.82 -10.55
CA ALA A 66 -7.99 3.13 -9.40
C ALA A 66 -8.38 1.69 -9.76
N LEU A 67 -9.21 1.50 -10.80
CA LEU A 67 -9.59 0.19 -11.35
C LEU A 67 -9.41 0.20 -12.87
N SER A 68 -8.64 -0.75 -13.40
CA SER A 68 -8.50 -0.90 -14.84
C SER A 68 -9.75 -1.52 -15.49
N ALA A 69 -9.82 -1.49 -16.82
CA ALA A 69 -10.88 -2.17 -17.57
C ALA A 69 -10.96 -3.69 -17.24
N SER A 70 -9.81 -4.33 -16.98
CA SER A 70 -9.75 -5.73 -16.55
C SER A 70 -10.34 -5.92 -15.15
N ASP A 71 -10.02 -5.01 -14.22
CA ASP A 71 -10.57 -5.01 -12.87
C ASP A 71 -12.11 -4.89 -12.88
N LEU A 72 -12.64 -3.99 -13.71
CA LEU A 72 -14.08 -3.82 -13.91
C LEU A 72 -14.74 -5.06 -14.53
N ALA A 73 -14.09 -5.69 -15.50
CA ALA A 73 -14.56 -6.94 -16.11
C ALA A 73 -14.64 -8.09 -15.08
N GLN A 74 -13.76 -8.09 -14.08
CA GLN A 74 -13.77 -9.02 -12.93
C GLN A 74 -14.76 -8.61 -11.83
N ARG A 75 -15.63 -7.63 -12.10
CA ARG A 75 -16.62 -7.09 -11.16
C ARG A 75 -15.99 -6.48 -9.89
N LYS A 76 -14.76 -5.97 -9.98
CA LYS A 76 -14.20 -5.14 -8.90
C LYS A 76 -14.95 -3.81 -8.84
N VAL A 77 -15.09 -3.31 -7.61
CA VAL A 77 -15.88 -2.12 -7.31
C VAL A 77 -15.16 -1.25 -6.28
N LEU A 78 -15.42 0.06 -6.31
CA LEU A 78 -15.07 0.99 -5.26
C LEU A 78 -16.33 1.28 -4.44
N SER A 79 -16.37 0.84 -3.18
CA SER A 79 -17.58 1.01 -2.37
C SER A 79 -18.00 2.47 -2.19
N CYS A 80 -17.05 3.42 -2.23
CA CYS A 80 -17.34 4.87 -2.21
C CYS A 80 -18.06 5.40 -3.45
N GLN A 81 -18.10 4.64 -4.53
CA GLN A 81 -18.70 5.05 -5.81
C GLN A 81 -19.80 4.08 -6.25
N THR A 82 -20.08 3.02 -5.48
CA THR A 82 -21.00 1.95 -5.86
C THR A 82 -22.41 2.20 -5.33
N ARG A 83 -23.43 2.02 -6.17
CA ARG A 83 -24.84 2.01 -5.80
C ARG A 83 -25.50 0.71 -6.23
N VAL A 84 -26.13 -0.01 -5.30
CA VAL A 84 -26.80 -1.28 -5.59
C VAL A 84 -28.18 -1.05 -6.22
N LYS A 85 -28.60 -1.99 -7.09
CA LYS A 85 -29.91 -2.02 -7.77
C LYS A 85 -30.74 -3.26 -7.43
N SER A 86 -30.16 -4.18 -6.67
CA SER A 86 -30.80 -5.38 -6.12
C SER A 86 -30.16 -5.74 -4.78
N ASP A 87 -30.68 -6.76 -4.10
CA ASP A 87 -29.90 -7.48 -3.08
C ASP A 87 -28.58 -7.95 -3.72
N ALA A 88 -27.50 -7.86 -2.95
CA ALA A 88 -26.14 -8.07 -3.47
C ALA A 88 -25.19 -8.63 -2.40
N ALA A 89 -24.11 -9.26 -2.86
CA ALA A 89 -23.02 -9.70 -2.00
C ALA A 89 -21.69 -9.14 -2.53
N PHE A 90 -20.88 -8.62 -1.62
CA PHE A 90 -19.56 -8.09 -1.92
C PHE A 90 -18.51 -8.80 -1.07
N TYR A 91 -17.36 -9.08 -1.67
CA TYR A 91 -16.17 -9.58 -1.00
C TYR A 91 -15.12 -8.48 -0.88
N PHE A 92 -14.52 -8.36 0.29
CA PHE A 92 -13.40 -7.46 0.58
C PHE A 92 -12.19 -8.28 1.01
N ASP A 93 -11.05 -8.07 0.35
CA ASP A 93 -9.84 -8.85 0.57
C ASP A 93 -8.98 -8.36 1.74
N PHE A 94 -9.65 -8.05 2.85
CA PHE A 94 -9.06 -7.66 4.12
C PHE A 94 -9.90 -8.21 5.27
N ALA A 95 -9.30 -8.32 6.46
CA ALA A 95 -9.98 -8.87 7.64
C ALA A 95 -11.09 -7.94 8.13
N SER A 96 -12.18 -8.50 8.65
CA SER A 96 -13.30 -7.71 9.18
C SER A 96 -12.89 -6.83 10.37
N SER A 97 -11.79 -7.15 11.07
CA SER A 97 -11.28 -6.36 12.19
C SER A 97 -10.85 -4.95 11.79
N LEU A 98 -10.60 -4.71 10.49
CA LEU A 98 -10.37 -3.37 9.96
C LEU A 98 -11.67 -2.57 9.74
N CYS A 99 -12.82 -3.22 9.93
CA CYS A 99 -14.14 -2.61 9.82
C CYS A 99 -14.79 -2.27 11.16
N ASP A 100 -14.12 -2.63 12.27
CA ASP A 100 -14.51 -2.20 13.59
C ASP A 100 -14.33 -0.67 13.68
N ASN A 101 -15.03 0.01 14.60
CA ASN A 101 -15.12 1.49 14.69
C ASN A 101 -13.78 2.21 15.00
N THR A 102 -12.63 1.63 14.65
CA THR A 102 -11.32 2.25 14.67
C THR A 102 -11.17 3.19 13.47
N CYS A 103 -11.65 4.41 13.65
CA CYS A 103 -11.29 5.52 12.76
C CYS A 103 -9.78 5.82 12.90
N PRO A 104 -9.09 6.23 11.82
CA PRO A 104 -7.73 6.75 11.95
C PRO A 104 -7.67 7.83 13.04
N SER A 105 -6.69 7.71 13.93
CA SER A 105 -6.49 8.66 15.03
C SER A 105 -5.69 9.84 14.53
N ALA A 106 -6.09 11.05 14.94
CA ALA A 106 -5.28 12.25 14.77
C ALA A 106 -4.13 12.21 15.80
N LEU A 107 -2.91 12.17 15.29
CA LEU A 107 -1.69 12.00 16.06
C LEU A 107 -0.69 13.10 15.71
N GLN A 108 0.32 13.24 16.56
CA GLN A 108 1.46 14.10 16.29
C GLN A 108 2.74 13.45 16.79
N GLY A 109 3.85 13.85 16.19
CA GLY A 109 5.20 13.49 16.61
C GLY A 109 6.19 14.55 16.18
N LYS A 110 7.46 14.36 16.55
CA LYS A 110 8.55 15.27 16.21
C LYS A 110 9.51 14.61 15.24
N VAL A 111 9.93 15.35 14.21
CA VAL A 111 10.99 14.93 13.32
C VAL A 111 12.25 14.65 14.15
N SER A 112 12.74 13.42 14.11
CA SER A 112 13.95 12.99 14.80
C SER A 112 15.15 12.90 13.86
N GLN A 113 14.91 12.64 12.57
CA GLN A 113 15.93 12.56 11.54
C GLN A 113 15.37 12.95 10.17
N VAL A 114 16.19 13.63 9.37
CA VAL A 114 15.93 13.91 7.95
C VAL A 114 17.20 13.58 7.19
N GLU A 115 17.09 12.75 6.16
CA GLU A 115 18.18 12.37 5.28
C GLU A 115 17.76 12.56 3.82
N LEU A 116 18.52 13.37 3.07
CA LEU A 116 18.36 13.50 1.63
C LEU A 116 19.25 12.46 0.95
N VAL A 117 18.67 11.30 0.61
CA VAL A 117 19.40 10.18 -0.02
C VAL A 117 19.90 10.57 -1.41
N SER A 118 19.02 11.21 -2.20
CA SER A 118 19.31 11.69 -3.55
C SER A 118 18.53 12.96 -3.83
N GLN A 119 18.63 13.50 -5.06
CA GLN A 119 17.75 14.59 -5.49
C GLN A 119 16.27 14.17 -5.55
N GLY A 120 15.99 12.87 -5.69
CA GLY A 120 14.65 12.30 -5.86
C GLY A 120 14.10 11.56 -4.64
N THR A 121 14.90 11.33 -3.60
CA THR A 121 14.50 10.49 -2.45
C THR A 121 15.01 11.08 -1.13
N ALA A 122 14.13 11.09 -0.13
CA ALA A 122 14.46 11.43 1.25
C ALA A 122 13.91 10.37 2.23
N ILE A 123 14.54 10.27 3.40
CA ILE A 123 14.07 9.49 4.53
C ILE A 123 13.77 10.47 5.67
N VAL A 124 12.59 10.38 6.27
CA VAL A 124 12.19 11.18 7.42
C VAL A 124 11.77 10.25 8.54
N GLN A 125 12.33 10.44 9.73
CA GLN A 125 11.91 9.75 10.95
C GLN A 125 11.17 10.71 11.87
N VAL A 126 10.09 10.23 12.46
CA VAL A 126 9.22 10.96 13.38
C VAL A 126 9.09 10.16 14.67
N THR A 127 9.58 10.70 15.78
CA THR A 127 9.35 10.14 17.11
C THR A 127 7.95 10.53 17.60
N LEU A 128 7.18 9.53 18.03
CA LEU A 128 5.85 9.72 18.58
C LEU A 128 5.92 10.31 20.00
N ASP A 129 4.98 11.19 20.33
CA ASP A 129 4.81 11.66 21.71
C ASP A 129 4.38 10.48 22.62
N GLU A 130 4.69 10.52 23.92
CA GLU A 130 4.36 9.44 24.87
C GLU A 130 2.86 9.10 24.93
N GLN A 131 1.99 10.08 24.63
CA GLN A 131 0.54 9.87 24.55
C GLN A 131 0.12 9.05 23.32
N ASN A 132 1.01 8.97 22.33
CA ASN A 132 0.80 8.32 21.03
C ASN A 132 1.65 7.04 20.89
N SER A 133 2.38 6.62 21.93
CA SER A 133 3.34 5.50 21.90
C SER A 133 2.69 4.11 21.72
N GLY A 134 1.38 4.07 21.51
CA GLY A 134 0.58 2.86 21.28
C GLY A 134 -0.05 2.79 19.89
N LEU A 135 0.45 3.57 18.91
CA LEU A 135 0.00 3.43 17.51
C LEU A 135 0.31 2.01 17.04
N ASP A 136 -0.75 1.21 16.93
CA ASP A 136 -0.72 -0.11 16.34
C ASP A 136 -1.13 -0.02 14.87
N TYR A 137 -0.40 -0.72 14.01
CA TYR A 137 -0.65 -0.74 12.57
C TYR A 137 -0.11 -2.04 11.97
N LEU A 138 -0.67 -2.44 10.83
CA LEU A 138 -0.21 -3.59 10.07
C LEU A 138 0.91 -3.17 9.10
N PRO A 139 2.03 -3.90 9.02
CA PRO A 139 3.12 -3.52 8.11
C PRO A 139 2.66 -3.44 6.66
N GLY A 140 2.87 -2.29 6.04
CA GLY A 140 2.35 -1.93 4.71
C GLY A 140 1.35 -0.78 4.73
N GLN A 141 0.70 -0.53 5.88
CA GLN A 141 -0.19 0.61 6.08
C GLN A 141 0.57 1.95 6.03
N TYR A 142 -0.19 3.03 5.97
CA TYR A 142 0.34 4.39 5.83
C TYR A 142 -0.28 5.36 6.82
N ALA A 143 0.37 6.53 6.93
CA ALA A 143 -0.17 7.70 7.59
C ALA A 143 -0.44 8.80 6.56
N ARG A 144 -1.43 9.64 6.84
CA ARG A 144 -1.68 10.86 6.08
C ARG A 144 -1.09 12.05 6.84
N LEU A 145 0.06 12.53 6.37
CA LEU A 145 0.85 13.58 7.03
C LEU A 145 0.39 14.95 6.56
N GLN A 146 0.17 15.87 7.49
CA GLN A 146 0.00 17.28 7.19
C GLN A 146 1.36 17.94 6.90
N ILE A 147 1.42 18.73 5.84
CA ILE A 147 2.63 19.46 5.46
C ILE A 147 2.73 20.70 6.35
N PRO A 148 3.80 20.84 7.17
CA PRO A 148 3.90 21.94 8.12
C PRO A 148 3.80 23.34 7.48
N GLY A 149 2.95 24.17 8.09
CA GLY A 149 2.62 25.51 7.63
C GLY A 149 1.54 25.57 6.55
N THR A 150 0.87 24.46 6.23
CA THR A 150 -0.24 24.40 5.26
C THR A 150 -1.34 23.46 5.75
N ASP A 151 -2.51 23.48 5.09
CA ASP A 151 -3.59 22.50 5.33
C ASP A 151 -3.50 21.27 4.41
N LEU A 152 -2.49 21.24 3.52
CA LEU A 152 -2.27 20.15 2.58
C LEU A 152 -1.80 18.89 3.30
N ARG A 153 -2.24 17.74 2.81
CA ARG A 153 -1.93 16.43 3.40
C ARG A 153 -1.47 15.42 2.35
N ARG A 154 -0.52 14.57 2.69
CA ARG A 154 0.03 13.55 1.78
C ARG A 154 0.19 12.21 2.49
N SER A 155 -0.12 11.14 1.76
CA SER A 155 -0.05 9.77 2.27
C SER A 155 1.36 9.21 2.13
N TYR A 156 1.90 8.64 3.21
CA TYR A 156 3.22 8.00 3.23
C TYR A 156 3.16 6.68 4.02
N SER A 157 3.54 5.58 3.38
CA SER A 157 3.62 4.26 4.03
C SER A 157 4.70 4.24 5.11
N PHE A 158 4.42 3.52 6.20
CA PHE A 158 5.39 3.29 7.25
C PHE A 158 6.51 2.37 6.72
N ALA A 159 7.75 2.79 6.93
CA ALA A 159 8.95 2.09 6.48
C ALA A 159 9.58 1.19 7.55
N ASN A 160 8.90 0.98 8.68
CA ASN A 160 9.35 0.13 9.76
C ASN A 160 8.20 -0.68 10.37
N ALA A 161 8.53 -1.76 11.06
CA ALA A 161 7.54 -2.58 11.76
C ALA A 161 6.87 -1.82 12.92
N PRO A 162 5.61 -2.15 13.26
CA PRO A 162 4.91 -1.58 14.40
C PRO A 162 5.60 -1.94 15.73
N GLY A 163 5.25 -1.20 16.78
CA GLY A 163 5.74 -1.44 18.14
C GLY A 163 6.99 -0.65 18.54
N SER A 164 7.49 0.24 17.68
CA SER A 164 8.50 1.23 18.05
C SER A 164 7.88 2.62 18.23
N ASN A 165 8.50 3.47 19.05
CA ASN A 165 8.07 4.87 19.22
C ASN A 165 8.56 5.80 18.10
N SER A 166 9.04 5.23 16.99
CA SER A 166 9.56 5.96 15.84
C SER A 166 8.88 5.47 14.57
N LEU A 167 8.48 6.40 13.73
CA LEU A 167 7.92 6.14 12.41
C LEU A 167 8.93 6.60 11.37
N GLU A 168 9.22 5.75 10.39
CA GLU A 168 10.09 6.06 9.27
C GLU A 168 9.27 6.18 7.98
N PHE A 169 9.59 7.16 7.15
CA PHE A 169 8.93 7.39 5.87
C PHE A 169 9.98 7.58 4.77
N LEU A 170 9.80 6.91 3.63
CA LEU A 170 10.54 7.18 2.40
C LEU A 170 9.70 8.10 1.51
N ILE A 171 10.23 9.29 1.24
CA ILE A 171 9.52 10.36 0.52
C ILE A 171 10.18 10.56 -0.84
N ARG A 172 9.39 10.38 -1.91
CA ARG A 172 9.81 10.79 -3.25
C ARG A 172 9.76 12.31 -3.33
N LEU A 173 10.86 12.91 -3.76
CA LEU A 173 10.99 14.34 -3.95
C LEU A 173 10.61 14.71 -5.38
N LEU A 174 9.45 15.36 -5.54
CA LEU A 174 9.01 15.94 -6.80
C LEU A 174 9.58 17.36 -6.95
N PRO A 175 9.87 17.85 -8.17
CA PRO A 175 10.43 19.19 -8.38
C PRO A 175 9.67 20.29 -7.67
N ASP A 176 8.34 20.35 -7.81
CA ASP A 176 7.48 21.39 -7.23
C ASP A 176 6.46 20.84 -6.22
N GLY A 177 6.71 19.65 -5.65
CA GLY A 177 5.80 19.04 -4.68
C GLY A 177 5.81 19.77 -3.34
N ALA A 178 4.64 20.09 -2.78
CA ALA A 178 4.53 20.82 -1.51
C ALA A 178 5.29 20.14 -0.35
N MET A 179 5.14 18.81 -0.19
CA MET A 179 5.88 18.06 0.83
C MET A 179 7.36 17.98 0.46
N SER A 180 7.68 17.83 -0.83
CA SER A 180 9.07 17.77 -1.30
C SER A 180 9.84 19.06 -1.03
N ASN A 181 9.20 20.22 -1.25
CA ASN A 181 9.73 21.54 -0.88
C ASN A 181 9.90 21.69 0.63
N TYR A 182 8.92 21.24 1.41
CA TYR A 182 9.08 21.21 2.87
C TYR A 182 10.30 20.38 3.29
N VAL A 183 10.41 19.14 2.81
CA VAL A 183 11.50 18.22 3.18
C VAL A 183 12.87 18.75 2.74
N ARG A 184 12.99 19.31 1.53
CA ARG A 184 14.27 19.85 1.03
C ARG A 184 14.71 21.13 1.74
N ASP A 185 13.79 22.06 1.95
CA ASP A 185 14.15 23.45 2.23
C ASP A 185 13.85 23.88 3.67
N ARG A 186 12.94 23.19 4.35
CA ARG A 186 12.37 23.65 5.63
C ARG A 186 12.40 22.62 6.77
N CYS A 187 12.36 21.33 6.46
CA CYS A 187 12.22 20.26 7.45
C CYS A 187 13.46 20.15 8.33
N GLN A 188 13.27 20.24 9.65
CA GLN A 188 14.34 20.20 10.64
C GLN A 188 13.99 19.27 11.79
N VAL A 189 15.02 18.71 12.43
CA VAL A 189 14.84 17.94 13.68
C VAL A 189 14.16 18.82 14.73
N GLY A 190 13.11 18.28 15.34
CA GLY A 190 12.25 18.97 16.30
C GLY A 190 10.95 19.52 15.71
N ASP A 191 10.81 19.59 14.38
CA ASP A 191 9.56 19.99 13.73
C ASP A 191 8.42 19.06 14.13
N VAL A 192 7.24 19.63 14.36
CA VAL A 192 6.04 18.85 14.69
C VAL A 192 5.34 18.44 13.40
N ILE A 193 5.12 17.13 13.24
CA ILE A 193 4.32 16.55 12.16
C ILE A 193 3.00 16.06 12.74
N GLN A 194 1.90 16.61 12.24
CA GLN A 194 0.56 16.11 12.51
C GLN A 194 0.17 15.11 11.43
N PHE A 195 -0.52 14.03 11.80
CA PHE A 195 -0.94 13.01 10.84
C PHE A 195 -2.14 12.21 11.32
N GLU A 196 -2.81 11.54 10.39
CA GLU A 196 -3.86 10.55 10.66
C GLU A 196 -3.31 9.15 10.40
N ALA A 197 -3.56 8.20 11.31
CA ALA A 197 -3.10 6.81 11.17
C ALA A 197 -3.86 5.82 12.07
N PRO A 198 -3.81 4.51 11.77
CA PRO A 198 -3.31 3.94 10.52
C PRO A 198 -4.37 4.00 9.41
N LEU A 199 -3.92 4.05 8.15
CA LEU A 199 -4.76 3.94 6.97
C LEU A 199 -4.25 2.84 6.03
N GLY A 200 -5.11 2.40 5.11
CA GLY A 200 -4.76 1.47 4.04
C GLY A 200 -5.10 0.02 4.33
N THR A 201 -5.28 -0.74 3.25
CA THR A 201 -5.61 -2.18 3.25
C THR A 201 -4.50 -3.04 2.66
N PHE A 202 -3.44 -2.42 2.14
CA PHE A 202 -2.20 -3.09 1.76
C PHE A 202 -1.35 -3.36 3.01
N TYR A 203 -1.28 -4.63 3.41
CA TYR A 203 -0.50 -5.04 4.57
C TYR A 203 -0.07 -6.51 4.44
N LEU A 204 0.97 -6.91 5.16
CA LEU A 204 1.43 -8.30 5.17
C LEU A 204 0.33 -9.25 5.69
N ARG A 205 -0.21 -10.08 4.81
CA ARG A 205 -1.16 -11.14 5.18
C ARG A 205 -0.43 -12.27 5.92
N HIS A 206 -1.20 -13.23 6.43
CA HIS A 206 -0.63 -14.46 6.95
C HIS A 206 0.19 -15.15 5.85
N VAL A 207 1.44 -15.49 6.15
CA VAL A 207 2.38 -16.05 5.17
C VAL A 207 2.34 -17.57 5.25
N ASP A 208 1.65 -18.19 4.29
CA ASP A 208 1.59 -19.65 4.10
C ASP A 208 2.20 -20.10 2.76
N ARG A 209 2.67 -19.13 1.96
CA ARG A 209 3.24 -19.29 0.61
C ARG A 209 4.52 -18.47 0.44
N PRO A 210 5.37 -18.79 -0.56
CA PRO A 210 6.44 -17.91 -0.99
C PRO A 210 5.95 -16.47 -1.23
N LEU A 211 6.82 -15.50 -0.93
CA LEU A 211 6.54 -14.09 -1.15
C LEU A 211 7.39 -13.53 -2.29
N THR A 212 6.75 -12.81 -3.21
CA THR A 212 7.45 -11.93 -4.17
C THR A 212 7.04 -10.49 -3.93
N LEU A 213 7.96 -9.67 -3.45
CA LEU A 213 7.79 -8.26 -3.15
C LEU A 213 8.38 -7.43 -4.29
N VAL A 214 7.60 -6.54 -4.88
CA VAL A 214 8.00 -5.71 -6.03
C VAL A 214 7.84 -4.23 -5.66
N ALA A 215 8.97 -3.56 -5.46
CA ALA A 215 9.03 -2.18 -5.02
C ALA A 215 9.51 -1.24 -6.13
N GLY A 216 8.76 -0.17 -6.39
CA GLY A 216 9.18 0.92 -7.27
C GLY A 216 9.49 2.19 -6.49
N GLY A 217 10.73 2.67 -6.54
CA GLY A 217 11.14 3.89 -5.85
C GLY A 217 10.83 3.84 -4.34
N THR A 218 10.08 4.81 -3.83
CA THR A 218 9.71 4.84 -2.41
C THR A 218 8.63 3.85 -2.00
N GLY A 219 8.07 3.08 -2.94
CA GLY A 219 7.24 1.90 -2.64
C GLY A 219 7.98 0.85 -1.81
N LEU A 220 9.32 0.95 -1.71
CA LEU A 220 10.14 0.17 -0.78
C LEU A 220 9.67 0.31 0.68
N SER A 221 9.16 1.48 1.09
CA SER A 221 8.68 1.76 2.45
C SER A 221 7.79 0.64 3.00
N ALA A 222 6.70 0.32 2.30
CA ALA A 222 5.76 -0.70 2.73
C ALA A 222 6.45 -2.05 3.01
N PHE A 223 7.41 -2.43 2.16
CA PHE A 223 8.14 -3.69 2.30
C PHE A 223 9.17 -3.68 3.41
N LEU A 224 9.79 -2.55 3.74
CA LEU A 224 10.71 -2.47 4.88
C LEU A 224 9.99 -2.80 6.18
N GLY A 225 8.77 -2.29 6.38
CA GLY A 225 7.96 -2.66 7.54
C GLY A 225 7.60 -4.15 7.56
N MET A 226 7.23 -4.73 6.40
CA MET A 226 6.93 -6.16 6.30
C MET A 226 8.15 -7.03 6.61
N LEU A 227 9.30 -6.67 6.05
CA LEU A 227 10.56 -7.40 6.18
C LEU A 227 11.13 -7.29 7.60
N ASP A 228 11.05 -6.13 8.25
CA ASP A 228 11.37 -5.99 9.68
C ASP A 228 10.59 -7.00 10.52
N GLN A 229 9.26 -7.09 10.29
CA GLN A 229 8.40 -7.99 11.06
C GLN A 229 8.75 -9.47 10.81
N ILE A 230 9.05 -9.82 9.56
CA ILE A 230 9.47 -11.19 9.20
C ILE A 230 10.83 -11.51 9.83
N ALA A 231 11.78 -10.59 9.73
CA ALA A 231 13.13 -10.75 10.26
C ALA A 231 13.15 -10.85 11.78
N ALA A 232 12.36 -10.03 12.49
CA ALA A 232 12.24 -10.09 13.94
C ALA A 232 11.73 -11.45 14.46
N LYS A 233 11.00 -12.20 13.62
CA LYS A 233 10.54 -13.57 13.91
C LYS A 233 11.52 -14.67 13.49
N GLY A 234 12.68 -14.30 12.92
CA GLY A 234 13.65 -15.24 12.35
C GLY A 234 13.22 -15.85 11.01
N GLY A 235 12.32 -15.16 10.28
CA GLY A 235 11.72 -15.63 9.05
C GLY A 235 10.23 -15.97 9.18
N CYS A 236 9.65 -16.42 8.07
CA CYS A 236 8.23 -16.79 7.96
C CYS A 236 8.00 -18.23 7.47
N GLY A 237 9.04 -19.07 7.48
CA GLY A 237 8.97 -20.46 6.99
C GLY A 237 8.80 -20.60 5.47
N GLN A 238 8.83 -19.49 4.73
CA GLN A 238 8.68 -19.42 3.28
C GLN A 238 9.79 -18.55 2.69
N PRO A 239 10.25 -18.81 1.46
CA PRO A 239 11.21 -17.94 0.79
C PRO A 239 10.57 -16.58 0.47
N VAL A 240 11.39 -15.53 0.53
CA VAL A 240 10.97 -14.14 0.30
C VAL A 240 11.90 -13.50 -0.72
N HIS A 241 11.36 -13.05 -1.84
CA HIS A 241 12.12 -12.41 -2.91
C HIS A 241 11.70 -10.94 -3.04
N LEU A 242 12.64 -10.02 -2.86
CA LEU A 242 12.44 -8.58 -3.06
C LEU A 242 13.08 -8.13 -4.38
N TYR A 243 12.26 -7.60 -5.29
CA TYR A 243 12.70 -6.81 -6.44
C TYR A 243 12.55 -5.33 -6.11
N TYR A 244 13.61 -4.55 -6.29
CA TYR A 244 13.60 -3.11 -6.03
C TYR A 244 14.05 -2.34 -7.26
N GLY A 245 13.10 -1.69 -7.92
CA GLY A 245 13.32 -0.88 -9.11
C GLY A 245 13.43 0.60 -8.79
N VAL A 246 14.46 1.26 -9.30
CA VAL A 246 14.62 2.72 -9.27
C VAL A 246 15.04 3.26 -10.63
N ARG A 247 14.93 4.58 -10.82
CA ARG A 247 15.38 5.23 -12.05
C ARG A 247 16.90 5.24 -12.13
N THR A 248 17.55 5.80 -11.11
CA THR A 248 19.01 5.91 -11.05
C THR A 248 19.55 5.16 -9.83
N ALA A 249 20.79 4.67 -9.90
CA ALA A 249 21.41 3.94 -8.79
C ALA A 249 21.53 4.79 -7.50
N GLN A 250 21.56 6.13 -7.62
CA GLN A 250 21.58 7.05 -6.48
C GLN A 250 20.28 7.04 -5.68
N ASP A 251 19.17 6.62 -6.28
CA ASP A 251 17.88 6.52 -5.60
C ASP A 251 17.73 5.23 -4.78
N LEU A 252 18.69 4.29 -4.90
CA LEU A 252 18.71 3.10 -4.04
C LEU A 252 18.99 3.51 -2.60
N CYS A 253 18.04 3.26 -1.71
CA CYS A 253 18.16 3.54 -0.29
C CYS A 253 18.06 2.26 0.55
N GLN A 254 18.45 2.34 1.82
CA GLN A 254 18.28 1.26 2.82
C GLN A 254 18.99 -0.07 2.45
N LEU A 255 20.00 -0.03 1.57
CA LEU A 255 20.70 -1.23 1.07
C LEU A 255 21.32 -2.07 2.20
N ALA A 256 21.98 -1.44 3.17
CA ALA A 256 22.57 -2.15 4.30
C ALA A 256 21.53 -2.92 5.14
N ARG A 257 20.34 -2.32 5.33
CA ARG A 257 19.22 -2.98 6.03
C ARG A 257 18.65 -4.13 5.20
N ILE A 258 18.51 -3.94 3.89
CA ILE A 258 18.06 -5.00 2.97
C ILE A 258 19.05 -6.18 2.97
N GLU A 259 20.35 -5.90 2.91
CA GLU A 259 21.40 -6.91 2.97
C GLU A 259 21.35 -7.70 4.28
N ALA A 260 21.11 -7.02 5.41
CA ALA A 260 20.98 -7.65 6.72
C ALA A 260 19.83 -8.68 6.78
N TYR A 261 18.74 -8.48 6.06
CA TYR A 261 17.65 -9.46 5.98
C TYR A 261 18.11 -10.82 5.44
N SER A 262 19.13 -10.86 4.58
CA SER A 262 19.69 -12.13 4.07
C SER A 262 20.25 -13.02 5.18
N GLN A 263 20.62 -12.43 6.32
CA GLN A 263 21.11 -13.18 7.49
C GLN A 263 19.99 -13.58 8.45
N GLN A 264 18.83 -12.91 8.39
CA GLN A 264 17.73 -13.04 9.35
C GLN A 264 16.54 -13.84 8.79
N ILE A 265 16.37 -13.85 7.47
CA ILE A 265 15.25 -14.48 6.77
C ILE A 265 15.81 -15.60 5.89
N PRO A 266 15.64 -16.89 6.27
CA PRO A 266 16.09 -18.01 5.46
C PRO A 266 15.49 -17.98 4.04
N GLY A 267 16.35 -18.08 3.03
CA GLY A 267 15.91 -18.06 1.62
C GLY A 267 15.55 -16.67 1.08
N PHE A 268 15.86 -15.59 1.82
CA PHE A 268 15.68 -14.23 1.30
C PHE A 268 16.56 -13.97 0.08
N ARG A 269 15.99 -13.33 -0.94
CA ARG A 269 16.71 -12.87 -2.13
C ARG A 269 16.37 -11.42 -2.42
N PHE A 270 17.38 -10.65 -2.79
CA PHE A 270 17.24 -9.25 -3.16
C PHE A 270 17.77 -9.02 -4.59
N VAL A 271 16.97 -8.33 -5.41
CA VAL A 271 17.29 -8.00 -6.79
C VAL A 271 17.07 -6.51 -7.04
N PRO A 272 18.14 -5.67 -6.98
CA PRO A 272 18.04 -4.27 -7.39
C PRO A 272 18.03 -4.15 -8.92
N VAL A 273 17.14 -3.30 -9.44
CA VAL A 273 16.95 -3.03 -10.87
C VAL A 273 17.00 -1.51 -11.11
N VAL A 274 17.79 -1.07 -12.10
CA VAL A 274 17.94 0.36 -12.44
C VAL A 274 17.56 0.59 -13.89
N SER A 275 16.64 1.52 -14.16
CA SER A 275 16.09 1.73 -15.51
C SER A 275 16.84 2.77 -16.34
N GLU A 276 17.37 3.82 -15.73
CA GLU A 276 18.09 4.92 -16.38
C GLU A 276 19.56 4.88 -15.94
N GLU A 277 20.37 4.26 -16.80
CA GLU A 277 21.74 3.85 -16.51
C GLU A 277 22.71 5.04 -16.41
N GLN A 278 23.66 4.92 -15.47
CA GLN A 278 24.99 5.54 -15.53
C GLN A 278 26.04 4.43 -15.76
N ALA A 279 27.16 4.77 -16.41
CA ALA A 279 28.16 3.81 -16.91
C ALA A 279 28.69 2.78 -15.89
N ASP A 280 28.57 3.06 -14.59
CA ASP A 280 29.17 2.28 -13.50
C ASP A 280 28.21 1.28 -12.83
N TRP A 281 26.95 1.15 -13.29
CA TRP A 281 26.00 0.18 -12.71
C TRP A 281 26.20 -1.24 -13.25
N SER A 282 26.59 -2.16 -12.37
CA SER A 282 26.82 -3.58 -12.69
C SER A 282 25.65 -4.51 -12.38
N GLY A 283 24.56 -4.01 -11.80
CA GLY A 283 23.38 -4.81 -11.43
C GLY A 283 22.38 -5.00 -12.58
N ARG A 284 21.14 -5.43 -12.26
CA ARG A 284 20.08 -5.62 -13.27
C ARG A 284 19.65 -4.27 -13.84
N ARG A 285 19.38 -4.25 -15.15
CA ARG A 285 19.04 -3.05 -15.92
C ARG A 285 17.64 -3.16 -16.52
N GLY A 286 17.01 -2.03 -16.81
CA GLY A 286 15.67 -1.99 -17.41
C GLY A 286 14.57 -1.96 -16.35
N TYR A 287 13.47 -2.66 -16.60
CA TYR A 287 12.30 -2.66 -15.72
C TYR A 287 12.19 -3.97 -14.95
N ILE A 288 11.58 -3.93 -13.75
CA ILE A 288 11.46 -5.11 -12.88
C ILE A 288 10.78 -6.29 -13.60
N VAL A 289 9.77 -5.98 -14.42
CA VAL A 289 8.99 -6.97 -15.18
C VAL A 289 9.86 -7.86 -16.09
N ASP A 290 10.99 -7.33 -16.58
CA ASP A 290 11.93 -8.06 -17.45
C ASP A 290 12.75 -9.10 -16.69
N HIS A 291 12.75 -9.05 -15.35
CA HIS A 291 13.54 -9.94 -14.48
C HIS A 291 12.67 -10.91 -13.68
N LEU A 292 11.35 -10.87 -13.85
CA LEU A 292 10.44 -11.84 -13.23
C LEU A 292 10.52 -13.19 -13.94
N ASP A 293 10.46 -14.27 -13.17
CA ASP A 293 10.51 -15.64 -13.67
C ASP A 293 9.11 -16.26 -13.72
N ALA A 294 8.50 -16.25 -14.91
CA ALA A 294 7.17 -16.81 -15.11
C ALA A 294 7.11 -18.32 -14.85
N ALA A 295 8.18 -19.07 -15.16
CA ALA A 295 8.21 -20.51 -14.94
C ALA A 295 8.21 -20.84 -13.45
N ALA A 296 9.02 -20.12 -12.66
CA ALA A 296 9.06 -20.28 -11.21
C ALA A 296 7.72 -19.91 -10.55
N LEU A 297 7.07 -18.82 -10.99
CA LEU A 297 5.77 -18.40 -10.45
C LEU A 297 4.61 -19.31 -10.88
N ALA A 298 4.73 -20.01 -12.01
CA ALA A 298 3.76 -21.00 -12.46
C ALA A 298 3.86 -22.33 -11.69
N GLU A 299 5.08 -22.71 -11.29
CA GLU A 299 5.33 -23.96 -10.57
C GLU A 299 4.83 -23.91 -9.12
N VAL A 300 5.03 -22.77 -8.45
CA VAL A 300 4.68 -22.61 -7.03
C VAL A 300 3.75 -21.40 -6.84
N PRO A 301 2.49 -21.60 -6.42
CA PRO A 301 1.59 -20.51 -6.07
C PRO A 301 2.24 -19.57 -5.05
N THR A 302 2.35 -18.30 -5.44
CA THR A 302 3.11 -17.29 -4.70
C THR A 302 2.19 -16.12 -4.35
N ASP A 303 2.41 -15.52 -3.18
CA ASP A 303 1.75 -14.26 -2.84
C ASP A 303 2.65 -13.10 -3.28
N ILE A 304 2.15 -12.33 -4.23
CA ILE A 304 2.85 -11.24 -4.91
C ILE A 304 2.34 -9.92 -4.35
N TYR A 305 3.26 -9.11 -3.82
CA TYR A 305 2.95 -7.78 -3.32
C TYR A 305 3.66 -6.73 -4.17
N VAL A 306 2.93 -5.73 -4.65
CA VAL A 306 3.48 -4.69 -5.55
C VAL A 306 3.18 -3.31 -4.98
N CYS A 307 4.21 -2.49 -4.77
CA CYS A 307 4.02 -1.14 -4.24
C CYS A 307 4.91 -0.15 -4.98
N GLY A 308 4.32 0.94 -5.49
CA GLY A 308 5.05 1.99 -6.18
C GLY A 308 4.20 2.82 -7.13
N PRO A 309 4.80 3.44 -8.15
CA PRO A 309 4.10 4.28 -9.12
C PRO A 309 3.05 3.48 -9.92
N PRO A 310 1.88 4.07 -10.25
CA PRO A 310 0.82 3.39 -11.00
C PRO A 310 1.28 2.69 -12.29
N PRO A 311 2.14 3.29 -13.15
CA PRO A 311 2.60 2.61 -14.36
C PRO A 311 3.37 1.31 -14.10
N MET A 312 4.12 1.24 -13.01
CA MET A 312 4.84 0.03 -12.63
C MET A 312 3.86 -1.05 -12.15
N VAL A 313 2.90 -0.68 -11.31
CA VAL A 313 1.88 -1.61 -10.79
C VAL A 313 1.07 -2.23 -11.94
N GLU A 314 0.64 -1.42 -12.90
CA GLU A 314 -0.09 -1.92 -14.07
C GLU A 314 0.78 -2.82 -14.96
N SER A 315 2.05 -2.46 -15.19
CA SER A 315 2.97 -3.33 -15.95
C SER A 315 3.12 -4.73 -15.33
N ILE A 316 3.15 -4.85 -14.00
CA ILE A 316 3.19 -6.15 -13.33
C ILE A 316 1.85 -6.90 -13.46
N LYS A 317 0.71 -6.19 -13.31
CA LYS A 317 -0.62 -6.79 -13.50
C LYS A 317 -0.79 -7.36 -14.90
N ASP A 318 -0.44 -6.59 -15.93
CA ASP A 318 -0.53 -7.01 -17.33
C ASP A 318 0.37 -8.21 -17.61
N TRP A 319 1.58 -8.20 -17.05
CA TRP A 319 2.51 -9.33 -17.18
C TRP A 319 1.98 -10.61 -16.54
N LEU A 320 1.43 -10.53 -15.32
CA LEU A 320 0.82 -11.69 -14.65
C LEU A 320 -0.35 -12.25 -15.44
N HIS A 321 -1.20 -11.38 -15.99
CA HIS A 321 -2.32 -11.77 -16.82
C HIS A 321 -1.87 -12.42 -18.13
N GLY A 322 -0.88 -11.83 -18.81
CA GLY A 322 -0.32 -12.35 -20.07
C GLY A 322 0.32 -13.74 -19.93
N HIS A 323 0.79 -14.10 -18.73
CA HIS A 323 1.36 -15.42 -18.43
C HIS A 323 0.38 -16.40 -17.76
N SER A 324 -0.89 -16.02 -17.60
CA SER A 324 -1.95 -16.85 -16.98
C SER A 324 -1.57 -17.38 -15.58
N LEU A 325 -0.93 -16.54 -14.76
CA LEU A 325 -0.46 -16.88 -13.41
C LEU A 325 -1.57 -16.76 -12.35
N ASP A 326 -2.75 -17.33 -12.64
CA ASP A 326 -3.98 -17.15 -11.86
C ASP A 326 -3.95 -17.83 -10.47
N ALA A 327 -3.01 -18.75 -10.25
CA ALA A 327 -2.84 -19.44 -8.96
C ALA A 327 -2.18 -18.55 -7.89
N SER A 328 -1.46 -17.51 -8.31
CA SER A 328 -0.79 -16.56 -7.43
C SER A 328 -1.76 -15.46 -6.99
N ARG A 329 -1.59 -14.99 -5.74
CA ARG A 329 -2.39 -13.87 -5.22
C ARG A 329 -1.64 -12.57 -5.46
N LEU A 330 -2.35 -11.54 -5.88
CA LEU A 330 -1.78 -10.22 -6.10
C LEU A 330 -2.37 -9.22 -5.11
N TYR A 331 -1.49 -8.62 -4.31
CA TYR A 331 -1.76 -7.46 -3.48
C TYR A 331 -1.00 -6.28 -4.05
N PHE A 332 -1.63 -5.10 -4.12
CA PHE A 332 -0.94 -3.92 -4.64
C PHE A 332 -1.35 -2.64 -3.94
N GLU A 333 -0.45 -1.66 -3.99
CA GLU A 333 -0.67 -0.28 -3.56
C GLU A 333 -0.06 0.68 -4.59
N LYS A 334 -0.81 1.71 -4.96
CA LYS A 334 -0.41 2.70 -5.97
C LYS A 334 -0.15 4.04 -5.33
N PHE A 335 1.04 4.57 -5.54
CA PHE A 335 1.39 5.93 -5.11
C PHE A 335 0.99 6.92 -6.20
N ALA A 336 -0.31 7.23 -6.26
CA ALA A 336 -0.85 8.22 -7.18
C ALA A 336 -0.50 9.65 -6.72
N ASP A 337 -0.38 10.57 -7.68
CA ASP A 337 -0.23 11.99 -7.36
C ASP A 337 -1.51 12.50 -6.71
N SER A 338 -1.39 13.09 -5.53
CA SER A 338 -2.54 13.68 -4.84
C SER A 338 -2.92 15.00 -5.50
N SER A 339 -4.14 15.06 -6.06
CA SER A 339 -4.76 16.25 -6.65
C SER A 339 -5.23 17.30 -5.64
N VAL A 340 -5.10 17.02 -4.34
CA VAL A 340 -5.63 17.85 -3.24
C VAL A 340 -4.54 18.64 -2.54
#